data_AF-A0A7Y5LB58-F1
#
_entry.id   AF-A0A7Y5LB58-F1
#
_cell.length_a   1.000
_cell.length_b   1.000
_cell.length_c   1.000
_cell.angle_alpha   90.00
_cell.angle_beta   90.00
_cell.angle_gamma   90.00
#
_symmetry.space_group_name_H-M   'P 1'
#
loop_
_entity.id
_entity.type
_entity.pdbx_description
1 polymer ?
#
loop_
_entity_poly.entity_id
_entity_poly.type
_entity_poly.pdbx_seq_one_letter_code
_entity_poly.pdbx_strand_id
1 'polypeptide(L)'
;MFDPKYTFTCVDRFLKYVKYDTQSDDESTAFPSTAKQKILSRDLAKELKKMGLKDAAMDKWGYVMATLPANTKKKVAPIAFIAHVDTSPAVTGAKVKPIIHKNYRGGDIPLPKDPHQVIEAKNNPDLQNMIGYDIITADGTTLLGADNKAGVAEIMDAVNYLLKHPEIKHG
;
A
#
# COMPACT_ATOMS: atom_id res chain seq x y z
N MET A 1 -20.08 10.05 6.39
CA MET A 1 -18.95 10.45 7.25
C MET A 1 -18.49 9.18 7.97
N PHE A 2 -17.18 8.89 8.01
CA PHE A 2 -16.66 7.67 8.62
C PHE A 2 -16.99 7.61 10.12
N ASP A 3 -17.06 6.41 10.70
CA ASP A 3 -17.14 6.25 12.16
C ASP A 3 -15.94 6.95 12.81
N PRO A 4 -16.14 8.00 13.63
CA PRO A 4 -15.04 8.72 14.28
C PRO A 4 -14.27 7.85 15.29
N LYS A 5 -14.79 6.67 15.66
CA LYS A 5 -14.12 5.70 16.53
C LYS A 5 -13.30 4.68 15.76
N TYR A 6 -13.38 4.66 14.44
CA TYR A 6 -12.60 3.72 13.65
C TYR A 6 -11.12 4.10 13.64
N THR A 7 -10.29 3.24 14.22
CA THR A 7 -8.84 3.34 14.07
C THR A 7 -8.44 2.78 12.70
N PHE A 8 -8.14 3.68 11.77
CA PHE A 8 -7.60 3.33 10.45
C PHE A 8 -6.27 2.57 10.59
N THR A 9 -6.12 1.51 9.79
CA THR A 9 -4.91 0.67 9.79
C THR A 9 -4.07 0.83 8.51
N CYS A 10 -4.50 1.70 7.58
CA CYS A 10 -3.83 1.93 6.31
C CYS A 10 -2.34 2.32 6.49
N VAL A 11 -2.02 3.31 7.33
CA VAL A 11 -0.64 3.76 7.53
C VAL A 11 0.24 2.65 8.12
N ASP A 12 -0.22 1.94 9.13
CA ASP A 12 0.53 0.83 9.74
C ASP A 12 0.80 -0.30 8.73
N ARG A 13 -0.20 -0.62 7.89
CA ARG A 13 -0.08 -1.58 6.79
C ARG A 13 0.92 -1.11 5.75
N PHE A 14 0.80 0.14 5.31
CA PHE A 14 1.70 0.74 4.34
C PHE A 14 3.16 0.69 4.81
N LEU A 15 3.44 1.15 6.04
CA LEU A 15 4.77 1.13 6.65
C LEU A 15 5.34 -0.28 6.81
N LYS A 16 4.48 -1.29 6.98
CA LYS A 16 4.86 -2.70 6.98
C LYS A 16 5.18 -3.19 5.56
N TYR A 17 4.33 -2.91 4.58
CA TYR A 17 4.46 -3.43 3.22
C TYR A 17 5.66 -2.86 2.47
N VAL A 18 5.97 -1.57 2.64
CA VAL A 18 7.13 -0.93 1.97
C VAL A 18 8.46 -1.58 2.33
N LYS A 19 8.57 -2.25 3.48
CA LYS A 19 9.77 -2.95 3.93
C LYS A 19 10.01 -4.29 3.21
N TYR A 20 9.00 -4.84 2.53
CA TYR A 20 9.18 -6.03 1.72
C TYR A 20 9.88 -5.65 0.41
N ASP A 21 10.99 -6.29 0.11
CA ASP A 21 11.61 -6.17 -1.21
C ASP A 21 10.76 -6.93 -2.23
N THR A 22 10.08 -6.17 -3.09
CA THR A 22 9.19 -6.70 -4.13
C THR A 22 9.56 -6.17 -5.52
N GLN A 23 10.76 -5.63 -5.69
CA GLN A 23 11.19 -5.04 -6.95
C GLN A 23 11.06 -6.05 -8.11
N SER A 24 10.49 -5.63 -9.24
CA SER A 24 10.39 -6.42 -10.46
C SER A 24 11.73 -6.54 -11.18
N ASP A 25 11.79 -7.42 -12.18
CA ASP A 25 12.95 -7.63 -13.04
C ASP A 25 12.46 -7.74 -14.50
N ASP A 26 12.83 -6.77 -15.33
CA ASP A 26 12.37 -6.66 -16.72
C ASP A 26 13.03 -7.70 -17.64
N GLU A 27 14.16 -8.29 -17.23
CA GLU A 27 14.89 -9.32 -17.99
C GLU A 27 14.38 -10.73 -17.66
N SER A 28 13.55 -10.88 -16.63
CA SER A 28 13.03 -12.17 -16.20
C SER A 28 11.92 -12.68 -17.12
N THR A 29 12.00 -13.97 -17.47
CA THR A 29 10.93 -14.70 -18.17
C THR A 29 9.97 -15.44 -17.22
N ALA A 30 10.19 -15.36 -15.91
CA ALA A 30 9.35 -15.96 -14.88
C ALA A 30 8.15 -15.08 -14.47
N PHE A 31 7.12 -15.72 -13.90
CA PHE A 31 5.95 -15.03 -13.34
C PHE A 31 5.75 -15.40 -11.86
N PRO A 32 5.80 -14.43 -10.92
CA PRO A 32 6.21 -13.03 -11.14
C PRO A 32 7.70 -12.97 -11.48
N SER A 33 8.15 -11.83 -12.02
CA SER A 33 9.53 -11.65 -12.45
C SER A 33 10.56 -11.89 -11.35
N THR A 34 10.20 -11.60 -10.09
CA THR A 34 11.06 -11.91 -8.95
C THR A 34 10.31 -12.70 -7.87
N ALA A 35 10.90 -13.81 -7.42
CA ALA A 35 10.28 -14.69 -6.42
C ALA A 35 10.00 -13.98 -5.08
N LYS A 36 10.74 -12.91 -4.78
CA LYS A 36 10.56 -12.08 -3.58
C LYS A 36 9.20 -11.39 -3.51
N GLN A 37 8.55 -11.11 -4.65
CA GLN A 37 7.17 -10.61 -4.69
C GLN A 37 6.17 -11.55 -3.97
N LYS A 38 6.37 -12.87 -4.09
CA LYS A 38 5.50 -13.88 -3.44
C LYS A 38 5.56 -13.83 -1.91
N ILE A 39 6.56 -13.19 -1.32
CA ILE A 39 6.67 -13.06 0.14
C ILE A 39 5.55 -12.13 0.65
N LEU A 40 5.43 -10.93 0.06
CA LEU A 40 4.35 -9.99 0.40
C LEU A 40 2.99 -10.58 0.03
N SER A 41 2.82 -11.11 -1.18
CA SER A 41 1.55 -11.71 -1.63
C SER A 41 1.05 -12.81 -0.67
N ARG A 42 1.93 -13.68 -0.19
CA ARG A 42 1.56 -14.74 0.76
C ARG A 42 1.07 -14.16 2.09
N ASP A 43 1.70 -13.10 2.57
CA ASP A 43 1.32 -12.47 3.83
C ASP A 43 0.02 -11.67 3.69
N LEU A 44 -0.23 -11.03 2.55
CA LEU A 44 -1.52 -10.39 2.23
C LEU A 44 -2.67 -11.40 2.23
N ALA A 45 -2.48 -12.56 1.58
CA ALA A 45 -3.50 -13.63 1.58
C ALA A 45 -3.81 -14.13 3.01
N LYS A 46 -2.78 -14.33 3.85
CA LYS A 46 -2.97 -14.69 5.27
C LYS A 46 -3.70 -13.59 6.04
N GLU A 47 -3.37 -12.34 5.77
CA GLU A 47 -3.96 -11.18 6.45
C GLU A 47 -5.46 -11.03 6.11
N LEU A 48 -5.83 -11.18 4.84
CA LEU A 48 -7.23 -11.22 4.39
C LEU A 48 -8.01 -12.40 5.01
N LYS A 49 -7.41 -13.59 5.09
CA LYS A 49 -8.02 -14.73 5.82
C LYS A 49 -8.27 -14.41 7.29
N LYS A 50 -7.30 -13.78 7.96
CA LYS A 50 -7.42 -13.38 9.37
C LYS A 50 -8.51 -12.32 9.58
N MET A 51 -8.77 -11.47 8.59
CA MET A 51 -9.88 -10.52 8.62
C MET A 51 -11.26 -11.19 8.47
N GLY A 52 -11.32 -12.41 7.94
CA GLY A 52 -12.56 -13.17 7.77
C GLY A 52 -12.90 -13.56 6.33
N LEU A 53 -12.08 -13.18 5.35
CA LEU A 53 -12.27 -13.57 3.95
C LEU A 53 -11.73 -14.98 3.70
N LYS A 54 -12.61 -15.98 3.83
CA LYS A 54 -12.23 -17.41 3.82
C LYS A 54 -11.66 -17.89 2.48
N ASP A 55 -12.09 -17.28 1.39
CA ASP A 55 -11.65 -17.61 0.02
C ASP A 55 -10.31 -16.97 -0.34
N ALA A 56 -9.79 -16.06 0.49
CA ALA A 56 -8.55 -15.36 0.21
C ALA A 56 -7.40 -16.34 -0.07
N ALA A 57 -6.77 -16.25 -1.23
CA ALA A 57 -5.70 -17.18 -1.62
C ALA A 57 -4.66 -16.50 -2.51
N MET A 58 -3.45 -17.04 -2.49
CA MET A 58 -2.42 -16.73 -3.46
C MET A 58 -2.26 -17.93 -4.40
N ASP A 59 -2.30 -17.70 -5.70
CA ASP A 59 -2.08 -18.76 -6.68
C ASP A 59 -0.57 -19.07 -6.87
N LYS A 60 -0.26 -20.01 -7.77
CA LYS A 60 1.14 -20.39 -8.06
C LYS A 60 1.97 -19.26 -8.69
N TRP A 61 1.32 -18.28 -9.31
CA TRP A 61 1.94 -17.14 -10.01
C TRP A 61 2.03 -15.89 -9.12
N GLY A 62 1.55 -15.95 -7.88
CA GLY A 62 1.66 -14.86 -6.91
C GLY A 62 0.49 -13.88 -6.90
N TYR A 63 -0.58 -14.14 -7.67
CA TYR A 63 -1.80 -13.34 -7.63
C TYR A 63 -2.58 -13.64 -6.36
N VAL A 64 -2.94 -12.58 -5.63
CA VAL A 64 -3.78 -12.66 -4.43
C VAL A 64 -5.20 -12.28 -4.81
N MET A 65 -6.16 -13.14 -4.52
CA MET A 65 -7.59 -12.90 -4.73
C MET A 65 -8.36 -13.19 -3.45
N ALA A 66 -9.39 -12.39 -3.17
CA ALA A 66 -10.32 -12.58 -2.06
C ALA A 66 -11.65 -11.89 -2.37
N THR A 67 -12.75 -12.38 -1.80
CA THR A 67 -14.08 -11.83 -2.01
C THR A 67 -14.64 -11.28 -0.72
N LEU A 68 -15.05 -10.00 -0.70
CA LEU A 68 -15.94 -9.47 0.33
C LEU A 68 -17.39 -9.75 -0.11
N PRO A 69 -18.14 -10.67 0.56
CA PRO A 69 -19.48 -11.02 0.14
C PRO A 69 -20.44 -9.83 0.24
N ALA A 70 -21.40 -9.72 -0.67
CA ALA A 70 -22.47 -8.72 -0.57
C ALA A 70 -23.25 -8.88 0.76
N ASN A 71 -23.65 -7.76 1.36
CA ASN A 71 -24.48 -7.74 2.57
C ASN A 71 -25.85 -7.05 2.34
N THR A 72 -26.18 -6.82 1.05
CA THR A 72 -27.41 -6.21 0.55
C THR A 72 -28.28 -7.21 -0.19
N LYS A 73 -29.59 -6.95 -0.27
CA LYS A 73 -30.54 -7.74 -1.07
C LYS A 73 -30.71 -7.22 -2.50
N LYS A 74 -30.11 -6.06 -2.81
CA LYS A 74 -30.15 -5.48 -4.17
C LYS A 74 -29.37 -6.39 -5.12
N LYS A 75 -29.82 -6.46 -6.38
CA LYS A 75 -29.02 -7.06 -7.45
C LYS A 75 -28.01 -6.02 -7.92
N VAL A 76 -26.74 -6.33 -7.72
CA VAL A 76 -25.61 -5.43 -7.90
C VAL A 76 -24.51 -6.20 -8.61
N ALA A 77 -23.83 -5.54 -9.54
CA ALA A 77 -22.73 -6.14 -10.29
C ALA A 77 -21.47 -6.14 -9.40
N PRO A 78 -20.74 -7.26 -9.30
CA PRO A 78 -19.46 -7.27 -8.60
C PRO A 78 -18.49 -6.27 -9.23
N ILE A 79 -17.75 -5.56 -8.37
CA ILE A 79 -16.63 -4.71 -8.76
C ILE A 79 -15.32 -5.27 -8.20
N ALA A 80 -14.20 -4.90 -8.82
CA ALA A 80 -12.87 -5.27 -8.36
C ALA A 80 -12.04 -4.02 -8.05
N PHE A 81 -11.36 -4.03 -6.92
CA PHE A 81 -10.27 -3.11 -6.62
C PHE A 81 -8.95 -3.86 -6.80
N ILE A 82 -8.05 -3.28 -7.59
CA ILE A 82 -6.82 -3.95 -8.01
C ILE A 82 -5.64 -3.02 -7.69
N ALA A 83 -4.59 -3.59 -7.12
CA ALA A 83 -3.32 -2.96 -6.84
C ALA A 83 -2.20 -3.96 -7.16
N HIS A 84 -1.00 -3.46 -7.48
CA HIS A 84 0.17 -4.31 -7.72
C HIS A 84 1.13 -4.30 -6.52
N VAL A 85 1.88 -5.40 -6.34
CA VAL A 85 2.75 -5.62 -5.16
C VAL A 85 4.20 -5.25 -5.41
N ASP A 86 4.61 -5.21 -6.67
CA ASP A 86 5.98 -4.93 -7.08
C ASP A 86 6.32 -3.44 -7.02
N THR A 87 7.60 -3.15 -7.10
CA THR A 87 8.13 -1.78 -7.21
C THR A 87 9.05 -1.69 -8.42
N SER A 88 9.15 -0.50 -9.02
CA SER A 88 9.97 -0.25 -10.21
C SER A 88 11.43 -0.77 -10.08
N PRO A 89 12.01 -1.32 -11.16
CA PRO A 89 13.43 -1.73 -11.17
C PRO A 89 14.40 -0.54 -11.20
N ALA A 90 13.93 0.68 -11.48
CA ALA A 90 14.77 1.87 -11.67
C ALA A 90 15.57 2.29 -10.42
N VAL A 91 15.03 2.07 -9.23
CA VAL A 91 15.70 2.33 -7.94
C VAL A 91 15.42 1.17 -7.01
N THR A 92 16.42 0.75 -6.22
CA THR A 92 16.25 -0.38 -5.29
C THR A 92 15.08 -0.16 -4.32
N GLY A 93 14.25 -1.19 -4.17
CA GLY A 93 13.19 -1.29 -3.15
C GLY A 93 13.58 -2.18 -1.96
N ALA A 94 14.86 -2.54 -1.83
CA ALA A 94 15.33 -3.39 -0.75
C ALA A 94 15.68 -2.57 0.49
N LYS A 95 15.25 -3.04 1.68
CA LYS A 95 15.58 -2.42 2.99
C LYS A 95 15.09 -0.97 3.14
N VAL A 96 13.95 -0.63 2.52
CA VAL A 96 13.30 0.68 2.65
C VAL A 96 13.12 1.06 4.13
N LYS A 97 13.47 2.29 4.47
CA LYS A 97 13.26 2.88 5.80
C LYS A 97 12.31 4.07 5.66
N PRO A 98 10.99 3.85 5.81
CA PRO A 98 10.03 4.94 5.70
C PRO A 98 10.17 5.91 6.88
N ILE A 99 10.01 7.20 6.60
CA ILE A 99 10.07 8.30 7.58
C ILE A 99 8.75 9.06 7.50
N ILE A 100 8.11 9.28 8.65
CA ILE A 100 6.89 10.10 8.73
C ILE A 100 7.27 11.52 9.15
N HIS A 101 7.01 12.47 8.27
CA HIS A 101 7.10 13.91 8.53
C HIS A 101 5.71 14.39 8.95
N LYS A 102 5.48 14.48 10.26
CA LYS A 102 4.17 14.84 10.79
C LYS A 102 3.86 16.31 10.55
N ASN A 103 2.61 16.60 10.18
CA ASN A 103 2.07 17.95 10.07
C ASN A 103 3.03 18.87 9.28
N TYR A 104 3.31 18.47 8.05
CA TYR A 104 4.25 19.16 7.16
C TYR A 104 3.91 20.65 7.06
N ARG A 105 4.91 21.51 7.23
CA ARG A 105 4.74 22.96 7.36
C ARG A 105 5.12 23.74 6.10
N GLY A 106 5.34 23.04 4.98
CA GLY A 106 5.91 23.62 3.77
C GLY A 106 7.45 23.57 3.78
N GLY A 107 8.04 23.90 2.63
CA GLY A 107 9.50 23.94 2.45
C GLY A 107 10.12 22.59 2.08
N ASP A 108 11.44 22.56 1.97
CA ASP A 108 12.15 21.40 1.46
C ASP A 108 12.17 20.24 2.47
N ILE A 109 12.17 18.99 1.97
CA ILE A 109 12.26 17.78 2.81
C ILE A 109 13.62 17.11 2.57
N PRO A 110 14.61 17.29 3.46
CA PRO A 110 15.92 16.63 3.35
C PRO A 110 15.82 15.14 3.68
N LEU A 111 16.52 14.30 2.92
CA LEU A 111 16.55 12.85 3.13
C LEU A 111 17.80 12.46 3.95
N PRO A 112 17.66 11.91 5.16
CA PRO A 112 18.75 11.89 6.15
C PRO A 112 19.89 10.91 5.85
N LYS A 113 19.74 10.00 4.87
CA LYS A 113 20.79 9.05 4.48
C LYS A 113 21.52 9.40 3.20
N ASP A 114 21.09 10.47 2.52
CA ASP A 114 21.85 11.06 1.43
C ASP A 114 21.73 12.59 1.52
N PRO A 115 22.76 13.29 2.03
CA PRO A 115 22.70 14.74 2.22
C PRO A 115 22.63 15.52 0.90
N HIS A 116 22.85 14.86 -0.25
CA HIS A 116 22.67 15.46 -1.57
C HIS A 116 21.24 15.32 -2.09
N GLN A 117 20.39 14.52 -1.43
CA GLN A 117 18.99 14.35 -1.80
C GLN A 117 18.07 15.16 -0.90
N VAL A 118 17.40 16.11 -1.55
CA VAL A 118 16.38 16.95 -0.94
C VAL A 118 15.17 16.95 -1.86
N ILE A 119 13.99 16.67 -1.32
CA ILE A 119 12.74 16.90 -2.04
C ILE A 119 12.46 18.40 -1.96
N GLU A 120 13.00 19.14 -2.93
CA GLU A 120 12.88 20.59 -2.99
C GLU A 120 11.44 21.00 -3.33
N ALA A 121 10.84 21.89 -2.54
CA ALA A 121 9.48 22.37 -2.71
C ALA A 121 9.28 23.12 -4.03
N LYS A 122 10.34 23.80 -4.53
CA LYS A 122 10.31 24.49 -5.83
C LYS A 122 10.12 23.53 -7.02
N ASN A 123 10.60 22.28 -6.90
CA ASN A 123 10.49 21.26 -7.95
C ASN A 123 9.24 20.38 -7.76
N ASN A 124 8.57 20.48 -6.62
CA ASN A 124 7.42 19.66 -6.24
C ASN A 124 6.27 20.57 -5.77
N PRO A 125 5.63 21.32 -6.69
CA PRO A 125 4.63 22.34 -6.33
C PRO A 125 3.43 21.78 -5.55
N ASP A 126 3.11 20.48 -5.74
CA ASP A 126 2.04 19.80 -5.01
C ASP A 126 2.28 19.74 -3.50
N LEU A 127 3.53 19.89 -3.03
CA LEU A 127 3.82 19.98 -1.59
C LEU A 127 3.09 21.15 -0.92
N GLN A 128 2.80 22.23 -1.64
CA GLN A 128 2.00 23.35 -1.10
C GLN A 128 0.61 22.90 -0.65
N ASN A 129 0.01 21.94 -1.36
CA ASN A 129 -1.29 21.38 -1.00
C ASN A 129 -1.21 20.40 0.18
N MET A 130 0.00 19.96 0.56
CA MET A 130 0.24 18.99 1.63
C MET A 130 0.51 19.65 2.99
N ILE A 131 0.45 20.99 3.10
CA ILE A 131 0.61 21.68 4.38
C ILE A 131 -0.48 21.23 5.36
N GLY A 132 -0.06 20.80 6.55
CA GLY A 132 -0.94 20.26 7.59
C GLY A 132 -1.13 18.74 7.54
N TYR A 133 -0.73 18.07 6.45
CA TYR A 133 -0.77 16.61 6.33
C TYR A 133 0.52 15.96 6.83
N ASP A 134 0.43 14.68 7.18
CA ASP A 134 1.62 13.84 7.39
C ASP A 134 2.14 13.35 6.03
N ILE A 135 3.45 13.49 5.77
CA ILE A 135 4.10 13.00 4.55
C ILE A 135 5.01 11.83 4.90
N ILE A 136 4.98 10.77 4.10
CA ILE A 136 5.88 9.62 4.25
C ILE A 136 6.91 9.64 3.13
N THR A 137 8.19 9.61 3.47
CA THR A 137 9.30 9.53 2.50
C THR A 137 10.15 8.29 2.73
N ALA A 138 10.98 7.93 1.77
CA ALA A 138 12.15 7.09 2.02
C ALA A 138 13.24 7.89 2.78
N ASP A 139 14.36 7.25 3.10
CA ASP A 139 15.50 7.89 3.78
C ASP A 139 16.54 8.50 2.83
N GLY A 140 16.37 8.32 1.51
CA GLY A 140 17.28 8.77 0.45
C GLY A 140 18.08 7.64 -0.21
N THR A 141 18.06 6.41 0.33
CA THR A 141 18.84 5.29 -0.23
C THR A 141 18.04 4.34 -1.13
N THR A 142 16.72 4.50 -1.18
CA THR A 142 15.78 3.62 -1.87
C THR A 142 14.63 4.43 -2.48
N LEU A 143 13.85 3.84 -3.37
CA LEU A 143 12.46 4.28 -3.56
C LEU A 143 11.63 4.00 -2.30
N LEU A 144 10.48 4.65 -2.15
CA LEU A 144 9.57 4.35 -1.03
C LEU A 144 8.67 3.13 -1.29
N GLY A 145 8.22 2.95 -2.53
CA GLY A 145 7.24 1.93 -2.89
C GLY A 145 5.80 2.31 -2.57
N ALA A 146 5.50 3.62 -2.49
CA ALA A 146 4.12 4.13 -2.47
C ALA A 146 3.33 3.60 -3.66
N ASP A 147 3.95 3.69 -4.84
CA ASP A 147 3.50 2.96 -6.03
C ASP A 147 3.93 1.48 -5.93
N ASN A 148 3.02 0.52 -5.72
CA ASN A 148 1.57 0.66 -5.46
C ASN A 148 1.13 0.15 -4.08
N LYS A 149 2.06 0.05 -3.13
CA LYS A 149 1.76 -0.46 -1.78
C LYS A 149 0.85 0.45 -0.96
N ALA A 150 0.73 1.73 -1.33
CA ALA A 150 -0.30 2.62 -0.77
C ALA A 150 -1.70 2.11 -1.16
N GLY A 151 -1.94 1.83 -2.44
CA GLY A 151 -3.19 1.25 -2.93
C GLY A 151 -3.49 -0.12 -2.31
N VAL A 152 -2.47 -0.97 -2.14
CA VAL A 152 -2.63 -2.23 -1.39
C VAL A 152 -3.11 -1.97 0.04
N ALA A 153 -2.49 -1.04 0.76
CA ALA A 153 -2.86 -0.72 2.14
C ALA A 153 -4.27 -0.11 2.25
N GLU A 154 -4.66 0.75 1.30
CA GLU A 154 -5.99 1.35 1.22
C GLU A 154 -7.07 0.29 0.98
N ILE A 155 -6.87 -0.63 0.03
CA ILE A 155 -7.80 -1.74 -0.23
C ILE A 155 -7.95 -2.62 1.02
N MET A 156 -6.83 -2.96 1.67
CA MET A 156 -6.83 -3.80 2.87
C MET A 156 -7.58 -3.13 4.04
N ASP A 157 -7.42 -1.81 4.21
CA ASP A 157 -8.12 -1.06 5.26
C ASP A 157 -9.61 -0.85 4.93
N ALA A 158 -9.96 -0.61 3.67
CA ALA A 158 -11.34 -0.50 3.22
C ALA A 158 -12.11 -1.82 3.45
N VAL A 159 -11.50 -2.97 3.10
CA VAL A 159 -12.07 -4.30 3.39
C VAL A 159 -12.25 -4.50 4.89
N ASN A 160 -11.22 -4.19 5.69
CA ASN A 160 -11.28 -4.28 7.15
C ASN A 160 -12.37 -3.37 7.75
N TYR A 161 -12.57 -2.17 7.20
CA TYR A 161 -13.63 -1.26 7.60
C TYR A 161 -15.01 -1.86 7.30
N LEU A 162 -15.27 -2.31 6.06
CA LEU A 162 -16.57 -2.85 5.67
C LEU A 162 -16.93 -4.13 6.46
N LEU A 163 -15.94 -4.99 6.74
CA LEU A 163 -16.15 -6.18 7.59
C LEU A 163 -16.55 -5.83 9.03
N LYS A 164 -16.06 -4.70 9.55
CA LYS A 164 -16.38 -4.22 10.90
C LYS A 164 -17.67 -3.40 10.98
N HIS A 165 -18.21 -2.99 9.83
CA HIS A 165 -19.39 -2.12 9.72
C HIS A 165 -20.47 -2.75 8.82
N PRO A 166 -21.08 -3.88 9.23
CA PRO A 166 -22.08 -4.60 8.42
C PRO A 166 -23.39 -3.82 8.17
N GLU A 167 -23.60 -2.72 8.88
CA GLU A 167 -24.67 -1.75 8.64
C GLU A 167 -24.47 -0.98 7.33
N ILE A 168 -23.23 -0.81 6.87
CA ILE A 168 -22.92 -0.20 5.58
C ILE A 168 -23.22 -1.20 4.48
N LYS A 169 -24.25 -0.90 3.68
CA LYS A 169 -24.67 -1.81 2.61
C LYS A 169 -23.72 -1.75 1.43
N HIS A 170 -23.15 -2.90 1.10
CA HIS A 170 -22.24 -3.14 -0.01
C HIS A 170 -22.57 -4.46 -0.73
N GLY A 171 -22.01 -4.60 -1.92
CA GLY A 171 -22.33 -5.65 -2.88
C GLY A 171 -22.35 -5.03 -4.26
#